data_AF-A0A7W3Y492-F1
#
_entry.id   AF-A0A7W3Y492-F1
#
_cell.length_a   1.000
_cell.length_b   1.000
_cell.length_c   1.000
_cell.angle_alpha   90.00
_cell.angle_beta   90.00
_cell.angle_gamma   90.00
#
_symmetry.space_group_name_H-M   'P 1'
#
loop_
_entity.id
_entity.type
_entity.pdbx_description
1 polymer ?
#
loop_
_entity_poly.entity_id
_entity_poly.type
_entity_poly.pdbx_seq_one_letter_code
_entity_poly.pdbx_strand_id
1 'polypeptide(L)'
;MLADARTLPGPAERQDPDTTGHDATVRREVMNTPGARRLVRHNAEKARLLLAALPAWAGNEVMRVDVHVVDDHGRCRSVALAEEIAAHLRAHGIGCLVEHRHLHHPAPKEGRS
;
A
#
# COMPACT_ATOMS: atom_id res chain seq x y z
N MET A 1 8.45 5.06 -6.28
CA MET A 1 9.11 4.07 -5.40
C MET A 1 8.23 2.84 -5.21
N LEU A 2 8.82 1.69 -4.86
CA LEU A 2 8.12 0.42 -4.66
C LEU A 2 8.12 0.02 -3.18
N ALA A 3 6.96 -0.39 -2.67
CA ALA A 3 6.77 -1.03 -1.37
C ALA A 3 6.24 -2.45 -1.59
N ASP A 4 7.09 -3.46 -1.33
CA ASP A 4 6.74 -4.86 -1.59
C ASP A 4 6.12 -5.53 -0.35
N ALA A 5 4.80 -5.73 -0.41
CA ALA A 5 4.03 -6.36 0.66
C ALA A 5 4.16 -7.89 0.68
N ARG A 6 4.74 -8.51 -0.36
CA ARG A 6 5.00 -9.96 -0.40
C ARG A 6 6.08 -10.39 0.59
N THR A 7 6.83 -9.42 1.12
CA THR A 7 7.76 -9.62 2.23
C THR A 7 7.06 -9.92 3.55
N LEU A 8 5.75 -9.67 3.65
CA LEU A 8 4.91 -10.06 4.77
C LEU A 8 4.21 -11.39 4.46
N PRO A 9 4.06 -12.29 5.46
CA PRO A 9 3.12 -13.40 5.38
C PRO A 9 1.77 -12.96 4.81
N GLY A 10 1.21 -13.77 3.90
CA GLY A 10 -0.14 -13.57 3.39
C GLY A 10 -1.17 -13.62 4.52
N PRO A 11 -2.31 -12.91 4.40
CA PRO A 11 -3.44 -13.19 5.27
C PRO A 11 -3.87 -14.65 5.11
N ALA A 12 -4.55 -15.19 6.12
CA ALA A 12 -5.17 -16.51 6.02
C ALA A 12 -6.01 -16.61 4.74
N GLU A 13 -5.99 -17.78 4.11
CA GLU A 13 -6.76 -18.06 2.91
C GLU A 13 -8.23 -17.73 3.15
N ARG A 14 -8.81 -16.89 2.28
CA ARG A 14 -10.16 -16.37 2.45
C ARG A 14 -11.10 -17.08 1.50
N GLN A 15 -12.18 -17.59 2.06
CA GLN A 15 -13.24 -18.27 1.30
C GLN A 15 -14.07 -17.31 0.46
N ASP A 16 -14.13 -16.03 0.85
CA ASP A 16 -14.88 -15.00 0.16
C ASP A 16 -13.97 -14.21 -0.81
N PRO A 17 -14.18 -14.32 -2.13
CA PRO A 17 -13.42 -13.60 -3.13
C PRO A 17 -13.68 -12.09 -3.08
N ASP A 18 -14.71 -11.57 -2.42
CA ASP A 18 -14.96 -10.13 -2.32
C ASP A 18 -14.25 -9.48 -1.13
N THR A 19 -13.59 -10.27 -0.27
CA THR A 19 -12.84 -9.73 0.86
C THR A 19 -11.53 -9.06 0.40
N THR A 20 -11.30 -7.83 0.85
CA THR A 20 -10.17 -6.96 0.43
C THR A 20 -9.45 -6.30 1.60
N GLY A 21 -8.36 -5.59 1.33
CA GLY A 21 -7.64 -4.80 2.34
C GLY A 21 -8.40 -3.60 2.90
N HIS A 22 -9.57 -3.23 2.34
CA HIS A 22 -10.45 -2.22 2.93
C HIS A 22 -11.22 -2.75 4.13
N ASP A 23 -11.47 -4.05 4.17
CA ASP A 23 -12.20 -4.68 5.26
C ASP A 23 -11.40 -4.58 6.57
N ALA A 24 -12.06 -4.11 7.62
CA ALA A 24 -11.39 -3.79 8.88
C ALA A 24 -10.66 -5.00 9.50
N THR A 25 -11.26 -6.20 9.38
CA THR A 25 -10.64 -7.44 9.88
C THR A 25 -9.36 -7.77 9.13
N VAL A 26 -9.35 -7.56 7.81
CA VAL A 26 -8.22 -7.85 6.92
C VAL A 26 -7.07 -6.91 7.18
N ARG A 27 -7.39 -5.61 7.24
CA ARG A 27 -6.40 -4.59 7.56
C ARG A 27 -5.79 -4.82 8.92
N ARG A 28 -6.60 -5.15 9.93
CA ARG A 28 -6.11 -5.49 11.28
C ARG A 28 -5.18 -6.71 11.25
N GLU A 29 -5.55 -7.76 10.54
CA GLU A 29 -4.72 -8.96 10.38
C GLU A 29 -3.36 -8.61 9.76
N VAL A 30 -3.36 -7.95 8.59
CA VAL A 30 -2.14 -7.52 7.90
C VAL A 30 -1.27 -6.64 8.78
N MET A 31 -1.86 -5.68 9.51
CA MET A 31 -1.12 -4.74 10.35
C MET A 31 -0.64 -5.34 11.69
N ASN A 32 -1.17 -6.51 12.06
CA ASN A 32 -0.68 -7.30 13.19
C ASN A 32 0.48 -8.23 12.79
N THR A 33 0.72 -8.44 11.49
CA THR A 33 1.88 -9.21 11.02
C THR A 33 3.19 -8.55 11.43
N PRO A 34 4.15 -9.32 12.02
CA PRO A 34 5.46 -8.79 12.38
C PRO A 34 6.14 -8.09 11.19
N GLY A 35 6.53 -6.83 11.40
CA GLY A 35 7.19 -6.02 10.37
C GLY A 35 6.26 -5.14 9.52
N ALA A 36 4.94 -5.36 9.51
CA ALA A 36 4.01 -4.56 8.71
C ALA A 36 4.06 -3.06 9.06
N ARG A 37 3.96 -2.73 10.36
CA ARG A 37 4.06 -1.33 10.84
C ARG A 37 5.41 -0.69 10.52
N ARG A 38 6.49 -1.47 10.58
CA ARG A 38 7.84 -0.99 10.20
C ARG A 38 7.89 -0.69 8.71
N LEU A 39 7.31 -1.55 7.88
CA LEU A 39 7.26 -1.39 6.43
C LEU A 39 6.45 -0.15 6.04
N VAL A 40 5.28 0.07 6.67
CA VAL A 40 4.47 1.30 6.50
C VAL A 40 5.28 2.53 6.85
N ARG A 41 5.81 2.60 8.08
CA ARG A 41 6.58 3.77 8.55
C ARG A 41 7.78 4.06 7.66
N HIS A 42 8.55 3.03 7.30
CA HIS A 42 9.75 3.19 6.47
C HIS A 42 9.43 3.74 5.08
N ASN A 43 8.37 3.24 4.44
CA ASN A 43 7.99 3.73 3.11
C ASN A 43 7.35 5.12 3.16
N ALA A 44 6.58 5.43 4.20
CA ALA A 44 6.04 6.77 4.41
C ALA A 44 7.16 7.81 4.63
N GLU A 45 8.15 7.50 5.48
CA GLU A 45 9.31 8.39 5.68
C GLU A 45 10.12 8.57 4.40
N LYS A 46 10.36 7.49 3.64
CA LYS A 46 11.01 7.60 2.33
C LYS A 46 10.24 8.52 1.38
N ALA A 47 8.93 8.35 1.28
CA ALA A 47 8.10 9.20 0.42
C ALA A 47 8.15 10.66 0.86
N ARG A 48 8.10 10.93 2.17
CA ARG A 48 8.23 12.28 2.74
C ARG A 48 9.57 12.92 2.41
N LEU A 49 10.67 12.19 2.59
CA LEU A 49 12.01 12.68 2.30
C LEU A 49 12.22 12.94 0.80
N LEU A 50 11.71 12.04 -0.06
CA LEU A 50 11.75 12.24 -1.51
C LEU A 50 10.96 13.48 -1.91
N LEU A 51 9.75 13.66 -1.39
CA LEU A 51 8.90 14.83 -1.67
C LEU A 51 9.58 16.14 -1.28
N ALA A 52 10.23 16.18 -0.11
CA ALA A 52 10.96 17.35 0.37
C ALA A 52 12.21 17.67 -0.48
N ALA A 53 12.80 16.68 -1.14
CA ALA A 53 13.96 16.85 -2.00
C ALA A 53 13.60 17.28 -3.44
N LEU A 54 12.35 17.05 -3.88
CA LEU A 54 11.93 17.36 -5.26
C LEU A 54 12.16 18.81 -5.71
N PRO A 55 11.97 19.86 -4.87
CA PRO A 55 12.21 21.24 -5.30
C PRO A 55 13.64 21.49 -5.81
N ALA A 56 14.62 20.71 -5.35
CA ALA A 56 16.00 20.82 -5.83
C ALA A 56 16.16 20.33 -7.28
N TRP A 57 15.21 19.54 -7.80
CA TRP A 57 15.32 18.81 -9.06
C TRP A 57 14.25 19.18 -10.08
N ALA A 58 13.07 19.62 -9.66
CA ALA A 58 11.88 19.64 -10.50
C ALA A 58 11.45 21.03 -11.02
N GLY A 59 12.21 22.11 -10.75
CA GLY A 59 11.92 23.44 -11.31
C GLY A 59 10.47 23.89 -11.03
N ASN A 60 9.67 24.10 -12.10
CA ASN A 60 8.27 24.54 -12.04
C ASN A 60 7.22 23.41 -12.18
N GLU A 61 7.63 22.13 -12.09
CA GLU A 61 6.69 21.00 -12.22
C GLU A 61 5.90 20.70 -10.94
N VAL A 62 4.81 19.94 -11.07
CA VAL A 62 4.02 19.47 -9.93
C VAL A 62 4.85 18.46 -9.12
N MET A 63 5.15 18.81 -7.87
CA MET A 63 5.94 17.97 -6.96
C MET A 63 5.10 16.77 -6.47
N ARG A 64 5.36 15.58 -7.00
CA ARG A 64 4.66 14.34 -6.61
C ARG A 64 5.64 13.19 -6.45
N VAL A 65 5.37 12.32 -5.46
CA VAL A 65 6.04 11.03 -5.29
C VAL A 65 5.03 9.91 -5.46
N ASP A 66 5.27 9.03 -6.43
CA ASP A 66 4.45 7.83 -6.61
C ASP A 66 4.97 6.68 -5.74
N VAL A 67 4.06 6.05 -5.00
CA VAL A 67 4.34 4.87 -4.17
C VAL A 67 3.53 3.70 -4.71
N HIS A 68 4.19 2.75 -5.37
CA HIS A 68 3.57 1.52 -5.82
C HIS A 68 3.64 0.49 -4.70
N VAL A 69 2.49 0.03 -4.22
CA VAL A 69 2.40 -1.04 -3.22
C VAL A 69 1.92 -2.30 -3.91
N VAL A 70 2.67 -3.39 -3.78
CA VAL A 70 2.41 -4.64 -4.52
C VAL A 70 2.24 -5.83 -3.59
N ASP A 71 1.30 -6.70 -3.93
CA ASP A 71 1.17 -8.06 -3.40
C ASP A 71 0.84 -9.01 -4.57
N ASP A 72 0.67 -10.30 -4.29
CA ASP A 72 0.47 -11.32 -5.34
C ASP A 72 -0.79 -11.11 -6.19
N HIS A 73 -1.82 -10.44 -5.66
CA HIS A 73 -3.13 -10.32 -6.33
C HIS A 73 -3.65 -8.87 -6.41
N GLY A 74 -3.00 -7.94 -5.71
CA GLY A 74 -3.36 -6.54 -5.59
C GLY A 74 -4.58 -6.22 -4.74
N ARG A 75 -5.05 -7.12 -3.87
CA ARG A 75 -6.37 -7.00 -3.23
C ARG A 75 -6.36 -6.94 -1.71
N CYS A 76 -5.33 -7.46 -1.04
CA CYS A 76 -5.33 -7.60 0.41
C CYS A 76 -4.20 -6.80 1.08
N ARG A 77 -2.97 -7.32 1.05
CA ARG A 77 -1.81 -6.70 1.71
C ARG A 77 -1.47 -5.37 1.04
N SER A 78 -1.46 -5.33 -0.29
CA SER A 78 -1.13 -4.10 -1.01
C SER A 78 -2.10 -2.97 -0.69
N VAL A 79 -3.40 -3.28 -0.65
CA VAL A 79 -4.47 -2.34 -0.33
C VAL A 79 -4.33 -1.85 1.11
N ALA A 80 -4.20 -2.78 2.07
CA ALA A 80 -4.05 -2.43 3.48
C ALA A 80 -2.80 -1.57 3.75
N LEU A 81 -1.65 -1.92 3.17
CA LEU A 81 -0.42 -1.14 3.32
C LEU A 81 -0.52 0.23 2.65
N ALA A 82 -1.13 0.32 1.45
CA ALA A 82 -1.30 1.59 0.76
C ALA A 82 -2.14 2.58 1.58
N GLU A 83 -3.26 2.11 2.15
CA GLU A 83 -4.10 2.94 3.01
C GLU A 83 -3.37 3.39 4.28
N GLU A 84 -2.61 2.51 4.93
CA GLU A 84 -1.87 2.85 6.14
C GLU A 84 -0.67 3.78 5.88
N ILE A 85 0.01 3.64 4.73
CA ILE A 85 1.03 4.59 4.28
C ILE A 85 0.39 5.97 4.05
N ALA A 86 -0.74 6.02 3.34
CA ALA A 86 -1.44 7.27 3.08
C ALA A 86 -1.96 7.92 4.37
N ALA A 87 -2.50 7.14 5.30
CA ALA A 87 -2.90 7.63 6.62
C ALA A 87 -1.71 8.24 7.38
N HIS A 88 -0.55 7.57 7.35
CA HIS A 88 0.67 8.08 7.97
C HIS A 88 1.13 9.40 7.35
N LEU A 89 1.13 9.52 6.02
CA LEU A 89 1.50 10.75 5.32
C LEU A 89 0.51 11.89 5.58
N ARG A 90 -0.80 11.61 5.56
CA ARG A 90 -1.84 12.60 5.88
C ARG A 90 -1.72 13.13 7.30
N ALA A 91 -1.36 12.29 8.26
CA ALA A 91 -1.09 12.73 9.64
C ALA A 91 0.08 13.72 9.74
N HIS A 92 0.96 13.77 8.72
CA HIS A 92 2.05 14.75 8.60
C HIS A 92 1.70 15.91 7.66
N GLY A 93 0.42 16.11 7.33
CA GLY A 93 -0.05 17.20 6.48
C GLY A 93 0.22 17.02 4.98
N ILE A 94 0.61 15.82 4.54
CA ILE A 94 0.88 15.55 3.12
C ILE A 94 -0.40 15.05 2.44
N GLY A 95 -0.82 15.75 1.39
CA GLY A 95 -1.91 15.31 0.53
C GLY A 95 -1.59 13.99 -0.17
N CYS A 96 -2.53 13.03 -0.15
CA CYS A 96 -2.34 11.71 -0.73
C CYS A 96 -3.59 11.27 -1.51
N LEU A 97 -3.38 10.92 -2.78
CA LEU A 97 -4.32 10.16 -3.60
C LEU A 97 -3.92 8.68 -3.56
N VAL A 98 -4.89 7.79 -3.36
CA VAL A 98 -4.68 6.34 -3.33
C VAL A 98 -5.56 5.70 -4.38
N GLU A 99 -4.96 4.87 -5.24
CA GLU A 99 -5.65 4.14 -6.30
C GLU A 99 -5.38 2.63 -6.16
N HIS A 100 -6.44 1.83 -6.20
CA HIS A 100 -6.35 0.38 -6.07
C HIS A 100 -6.67 -0.31 -7.39
N ARG A 101 -5.64 -0.42 -8.26
CA ARG A 101 -5.77 -0.91 -9.64
C ARG A 101 -6.56 -2.21 -9.76
N HIS A 102 -6.34 -3.18 -8.88
CA HIS A 102 -6.89 -4.53 -9.02
C HIS A 102 -8.24 -4.75 -8.32
N LEU A 103 -8.76 -3.77 -7.56
CA LEU A 103 -10.06 -3.95 -6.89
C LEU A 103 -11.26 -3.88 -7.85
N HIS A 104 -11.10 -3.25 -9.01
CA HIS A 104 -12.15 -3.17 -10.04
C HIS A 104 -12.07 -4.31 -11.06
N HIS A 105 -11.10 -5.21 -10.92
CA HIS A 105 -10.95 -6.38 -11.78
C HIS A 105 -11.60 -7.59 -11.08
N PRO A 106 -12.22 -8.52 -11.83
CA PRO A 106 -12.70 -9.76 -11.24
C PRO A 106 -11.54 -10.46 -10.51
N ALA A 107 -11.83 -11.04 -9.34
CA ALA A 107 -10.85 -11.81 -8.60
C ALA A 107 -10.21 -12.85 -9.53
N PRO A 108 -8.88 -13.03 -9.51
CA PRO A 108 -8.24 -14.03 -10.35
C PRO A 108 -8.88 -15.38 -10.08
N LYS A 109 -9.34 -16.07 -11.13
CA LYS A 109 -9.84 -17.44 -11.02
C LYS A 109 -8.67 -18.30 -10.55
N GLU A 110 -8.82 -19.04 -9.45
CA GLU A 110 -7.85 -20.06 -9.07
C GLU A 110 -7.70 -21.07 -10.23
N GLY A 111 -6.55 -21.01 -10.89
CA GLY A 111 -6.23 -21.80 -12.06
C GLY A 111 -4.82 -22.35 -11.93
N ARG A 112 -4.75 -23.50 -11.24
CA ARG A 112 -3.77 -24.61 -11.24
C ARG A 112 -2.31 -24.33 -11.62
N SER A 113 -1.44 -24.84 -10.73
CA SER A 113 -0.02 -25.14 -10.90
C SER A 113 0.39 -25.60 -12.30
#